data_AF-A0A2T6CPJ0-F1
#
_entry.id   AF-A0A2T6CPJ0-F1
#
_cell.length_a   1.000
_cell.length_b   1.000
_cell.length_c   1.000
_cell.angle_alpha   90.00
_cell.angle_beta   90.00
_cell.angle_gamma   90.00
#
_symmetry.space_group_name_H-M   'P 1'
#
loop_
_entity.id
_entity.type
_entity.pdbx_description
1 polymer ?
#
loop_
_entity_poly.entity_id
_entity_poly.type
_entity_poly.pdbx_seq_one_letter_code
_entity_poly.pdbx_strand_id
1 'polypeptide(L)'
;MPPIAPFALNGSTGTTLSWLAHLPRDTRQRHRAQYLNATSDLAASAVTFYGAGAPVLVTSESASGQAVVNVPGTGNFAPSDIVLVYDDSARTFYRHTVSSVTADTVTLSANLSATLVAGDMLIKRGSVLGAIPVGATTKEVNASGSGFFCGETGRALWAELTGTSACKINALAGDFVQGD
;
A
#
# COMPACT_ATOMS: atom_id res chain seq x y z
N MET A 1 23.95 -15.45 -9.66
CA MET A 1 22.69 -14.92 -9.12
C MET A 1 22.30 -13.73 -9.98
N PRO A 2 21.10 -13.69 -10.59
CA PRO A 2 20.69 -12.49 -11.31
C PRO A 2 20.70 -11.29 -10.34
N PRO A 3 21.12 -10.10 -10.79
CA PRO A 3 21.16 -8.93 -9.93
C PRO A 3 19.76 -8.66 -9.33
N ILE A 4 19.71 -8.45 -8.02
CA ILE A 4 18.48 -8.06 -7.33
C ILE A 4 18.14 -6.66 -7.84
N ALA A 5 17.14 -6.56 -8.73
CA ALA A 5 16.71 -5.27 -9.24
C ALA A 5 16.10 -4.47 -8.08
N PRO A 6 16.57 -3.24 -7.80
CA PRO A 6 16.00 -2.38 -6.77
C PRO A 6 14.59 -1.94 -7.16
N PHE A 7 13.84 -1.42 -6.19
CA PHE A 7 12.56 -0.74 -6.44
C PHE A 7 12.71 0.76 -6.23
N ALA A 8 11.96 1.55 -6.99
CA ALA A 8 11.83 2.98 -6.83
C ALA A 8 10.41 3.38 -7.24
N LEU A 9 9.72 4.09 -6.36
CA LEU A 9 8.28 4.35 -6.47
C LEU A 9 7.97 5.76 -6.01
N ASN A 10 6.90 6.31 -6.56
CA ASN A 10 6.32 7.57 -6.12
C ASN A 10 4.97 7.29 -5.47
N GLY A 11 4.63 8.03 -4.42
CA GLY A 11 3.28 7.99 -3.86
C GLY A 11 2.28 8.81 -4.66
N SER A 12 1.01 8.58 -4.38
CA SER A 12 -0.10 9.38 -4.91
C SER A 12 0.07 10.85 -4.49
N THR A 13 -0.27 11.79 -5.37
CA THR A 13 -0.38 13.19 -4.93
C THR A 13 -1.60 13.33 -4.03
N GLY A 14 -1.42 13.85 -2.82
CA GLY A 14 -2.45 13.94 -1.80
C GLY A 14 -2.76 15.37 -1.40
N THR A 15 -4.02 15.65 -1.08
CA THR A 15 -4.39 16.87 -0.35
C THR A 15 -4.22 16.65 1.14
N THR A 16 -4.90 15.65 1.68
CA THR A 16 -4.82 15.25 3.10
C THR A 16 -4.08 13.92 3.32
N LEU A 17 -3.91 13.12 2.27
CA LEU A 17 -3.25 11.82 2.31
C LEU A 17 -2.52 11.52 1.01
N SER A 18 -1.22 11.24 1.12
CA SER A 18 -0.41 10.56 0.11
C SER A 18 -0.17 9.13 0.57
N TRP A 19 -0.20 8.17 -0.35
CA TRP A 19 0.10 6.78 -0.03
C TRP A 19 0.85 6.12 -1.18
N LEU A 20 1.51 5.01 -0.89
CA LEU A 20 2.10 4.13 -1.89
C LEU A 20 1.99 2.69 -1.42
N ALA A 21 2.01 1.79 -2.39
CA ALA A 21 2.16 0.38 -2.12
C ALA A 21 3.00 -0.32 -3.19
N HIS A 22 3.59 -1.45 -2.83
CA HIS A 22 4.38 -2.27 -3.75
C HIS A 22 4.35 -3.73 -3.37
N LEU A 23 4.12 -4.62 -4.34
CA LEU A 23 4.24 -6.05 -4.09
C LEU A 23 5.70 -6.45 -3.87
N PRO A 24 5.97 -7.48 -3.06
CA PRO A 24 7.28 -8.09 -3.02
C PRO A 24 7.49 -8.87 -4.33
N ARG A 25 8.74 -9.16 -4.69
CA ARG A 25 9.04 -9.97 -5.88
C ARG A 25 8.53 -11.40 -5.73
N ASP A 26 8.58 -11.94 -4.52
CA ASP A 26 8.07 -13.27 -4.19
C ASP A 26 7.67 -13.35 -2.70
N THR A 27 7.17 -14.51 -2.28
CA THR A 27 6.70 -14.75 -0.92
C THR A 27 7.81 -14.95 0.12
N ARG A 28 9.08 -15.01 -0.30
CA ARG A 28 10.26 -15.23 0.54
C ARG A 28 11.08 -13.96 0.74
N GLN A 29 10.74 -12.87 0.06
CA GLN A 29 11.44 -11.60 0.13
C GLN A 29 10.65 -10.56 0.91
N ARG A 30 11.35 -9.60 1.49
CA ARG A 30 10.80 -8.39 2.10
C ARG A 30 11.45 -7.15 1.50
N HIS A 31 10.70 -6.05 1.42
CA HIS A 31 11.27 -4.76 1.02
C HIS A 31 12.17 -4.24 2.13
N ARG A 32 13.34 -3.72 1.75
CA ARG A 32 14.19 -2.92 2.63
C ARG A 32 14.33 -1.54 2.01
N ALA A 33 13.68 -0.56 2.64
CA ALA A 33 13.70 0.82 2.18
C ALA A 33 15.02 1.50 2.60
N GLN A 34 15.65 2.20 1.66
CA GLN A 34 16.96 2.84 1.82
C GLN A 34 16.92 4.33 1.50
N TYR A 35 15.96 4.78 0.69
CA TYR A 35 15.76 6.18 0.35
C TYR A 35 14.29 6.59 0.50
N LEU A 36 14.05 7.73 1.13
CA LEU A 36 12.73 8.36 1.22
C LEU A 36 12.88 9.86 0.95
N ASN A 37 12.03 10.40 0.08
CA ASN A 37 11.79 11.83 -0.03
C ASN A 37 10.28 12.08 0.09
N ALA A 38 9.89 12.90 1.06
CA ALA A 38 8.48 13.16 1.36
C ALA A 38 8.27 14.62 1.73
N THR A 39 7.17 15.20 1.25
CA THR A 39 6.76 16.58 1.54
C THR A 39 5.38 16.59 2.17
N SER A 40 5.21 17.36 3.24
CA SER A 40 3.91 17.61 3.85
C SER A 40 3.84 19.05 4.34
N ASP A 41 2.64 19.63 4.35
CA ASP A 41 2.34 20.92 4.97
C ASP A 41 1.84 20.78 6.42
N LEU A 42 1.70 19.57 6.94
CA LEU A 42 1.24 19.30 8.30
C LEU A 42 2.41 19.18 9.29
N ALA A 43 2.40 20.00 10.35
CA ALA A 43 3.47 20.08 11.33
C ALA A 43 3.76 18.76 12.08
N ALA A 44 2.72 17.95 12.31
CA ALA A 44 2.82 16.65 12.97
C ALA A 44 2.93 15.47 11.99
N SER A 45 3.18 15.72 10.70
CA SER A 45 3.17 14.68 9.68
C SER A 45 4.30 13.67 9.88
N ALA A 46 4.01 12.42 9.52
CA ALA A 46 4.98 11.34 9.46
C ALA A 46 4.66 10.43 8.27
N VAL A 47 5.70 9.89 7.64
CA VAL A 47 5.53 8.71 6.77
C VAL A 47 5.38 7.51 7.68
N THR A 48 4.20 6.92 7.67
CA THR A 48 3.86 5.75 8.49
C THR A 48 3.87 4.51 7.62
N PHE A 49 4.62 3.50 8.05
CA PHE A 49 4.68 2.19 7.41
C PHE A 49 3.72 1.24 8.11
N TYR A 50 2.90 0.56 7.32
CA TYR A 50 1.92 -0.41 7.81
C TYR A 50 2.30 -1.81 7.39
N GLY A 51 1.93 -2.78 8.21
CA GLY A 51 1.85 -4.18 7.78
C GLY A 51 0.77 -4.33 6.73
N ALA A 52 0.89 -5.38 5.93
CA ALA A 52 -0.08 -5.70 4.90
C ALA A 52 -0.61 -7.12 5.12
N GLY A 53 -1.94 -7.25 5.14
CA GLY A 53 -2.60 -8.54 5.26
C GLY A 53 -2.24 -9.47 4.10
N ALA A 54 -2.56 -10.75 4.27
CA ALA A 54 -2.48 -11.69 3.17
C ALA A 54 -3.41 -11.24 2.02
N PRO A 55 -2.96 -11.30 0.75
CA PRO A 55 -3.83 -11.01 -0.38
C PRO A 55 -5.01 -11.97 -0.41
N VAL A 56 -6.21 -11.43 -0.58
CA VAL A 56 -7.44 -12.19 -0.81
C VAL A 56 -7.83 -12.01 -2.27
N LEU A 57 -7.92 -13.11 -3.01
CA LEU A 57 -8.12 -13.07 -4.46
C LEU A 57 -9.57 -12.77 -4.80
N VAL A 58 -9.76 -11.89 -5.79
CA VAL A 58 -11.03 -11.69 -6.47
C VAL A 58 -11.44 -13.02 -7.12
N THR A 59 -12.70 -13.41 -6.93
CA THR A 59 -13.23 -14.71 -7.38
C THR A 59 -13.98 -14.63 -8.70
N SER A 60 -14.51 -13.46 -9.03
CA SER A 60 -15.20 -13.19 -10.30
C SER A 60 -15.16 -11.71 -10.66
N GLU A 61 -15.52 -11.38 -11.90
CA GLU A 61 -15.46 -10.01 -12.40
C GLU A 61 -16.22 -9.03 -11.49
N SER A 62 -15.58 -7.92 -11.17
CA SER A 62 -16.18 -6.79 -10.46
C SER A 62 -16.00 -5.54 -11.33
N ALA A 63 -17.09 -5.11 -11.97
CA ALA A 63 -17.03 -4.07 -13.00
C ALA A 63 -16.60 -2.70 -12.44
N SER A 64 -15.89 -1.92 -13.27
CA SER A 64 -15.65 -0.50 -12.98
C SER A 64 -16.98 0.26 -12.80
N GLY A 65 -16.95 1.30 -11.97
CA GLY A 65 -18.15 2.06 -11.60
C GLY A 65 -19.05 1.37 -10.57
N GLN A 66 -18.73 0.15 -10.13
CA GLN A 66 -19.41 -0.53 -9.02
C GLN A 66 -18.58 -0.45 -7.73
N ALA A 67 -19.25 -0.48 -6.58
CA ALA A 67 -18.59 -0.51 -5.27
C ALA A 67 -18.37 -1.92 -4.72
N VAL A 68 -18.95 -2.94 -5.35
CA VAL A 68 -18.91 -4.32 -4.87
C VAL A 68 -17.75 -5.05 -5.54
N VAL A 69 -16.92 -5.70 -4.73
CA VAL A 69 -15.89 -6.63 -5.17
C VAL A 69 -16.31 -8.05 -4.80
N ASN A 70 -16.23 -8.96 -5.77
CA ASN A 70 -16.47 -10.39 -5.57
C ASN A 70 -15.20 -11.04 -5.01
N VAL A 71 -15.16 -11.20 -3.69
CA VAL A 71 -13.99 -11.66 -2.92
C VAL A 71 -14.48 -12.17 -1.56
N PRO A 72 -13.91 -13.25 -1.01
CA PRO A 72 -14.28 -13.75 0.32
C PRO A 72 -14.18 -12.68 1.40
N GLY A 73 -15.32 -12.22 1.91
CA GLY A 73 -15.40 -11.07 2.81
C GLY A 73 -15.28 -11.46 4.29
N THR A 74 -16.20 -12.32 4.76
CA THR A 74 -16.29 -12.75 6.16
C THR A 74 -14.97 -13.34 6.66
N GLY A 75 -14.49 -12.85 7.81
CA GLY A 75 -13.25 -13.30 8.44
C GLY A 75 -11.97 -12.66 7.87
N ASN A 76 -12.04 -12.05 6.68
CA ASN A 76 -10.92 -11.33 6.06
C ASN A 76 -11.03 -9.81 6.26
N PHE A 77 -12.24 -9.27 6.14
CA PHE A 77 -12.52 -7.85 6.17
C PHE A 77 -13.69 -7.51 7.10
N ALA A 78 -13.74 -6.26 7.55
CA ALA A 78 -14.80 -5.69 8.35
C ALA A 78 -15.10 -4.25 7.89
N PRO A 79 -16.31 -3.71 8.17
CA PRO A 79 -16.61 -2.30 7.94
C PRO A 79 -15.55 -1.37 8.52
N SER A 80 -15.25 -0.29 7.81
CA SER A 80 -14.19 0.70 8.12
C SER A 80 -12.75 0.21 7.99
N ASP A 81 -12.52 -1.03 7.57
CA ASP A 81 -11.17 -1.46 7.18
C ASP A 81 -10.69 -0.64 5.98
N ILE A 82 -9.41 -0.31 5.98
CA ILE A 82 -8.74 0.28 4.82
C ILE A 82 -8.06 -0.84 4.05
N VAL A 83 -8.31 -0.87 2.74
CA VAL A 83 -7.82 -1.91 1.84
C VAL A 83 -7.14 -1.30 0.62
N LEU A 84 -6.16 -2.02 0.10
CA LEU A 84 -5.65 -1.82 -1.24
C LEU A 84 -6.30 -2.85 -2.16
N VAL A 85 -6.88 -2.37 -3.24
CA VAL A 85 -7.29 -3.17 -4.39
C VAL A 85 -6.15 -3.12 -5.38
N TYR A 86 -5.66 -4.28 -5.81
CA TYR A 86 -4.59 -4.40 -6.79
C TYR A 86 -5.13 -5.00 -8.08
N ASP A 87 -4.96 -4.25 -9.16
CA ASP A 87 -5.21 -4.67 -10.55
C ASP A 87 -3.89 -5.20 -11.13
N ASP A 88 -3.83 -6.51 -11.38
CA ASP A 88 -2.62 -7.17 -11.86
C ASP A 88 -2.30 -6.80 -13.31
N SER A 89 -3.31 -6.47 -14.11
CA SER A 89 -3.14 -6.09 -15.51
C SER A 89 -2.49 -4.72 -15.64
N ALA A 90 -2.94 -3.75 -14.84
CA ALA A 90 -2.42 -2.39 -14.80
C ALA A 90 -1.23 -2.23 -13.84
N ARG A 91 -0.89 -3.27 -13.05
CA ARG A 91 0.14 -3.25 -12.00
C ARG A 91 -0.04 -2.07 -11.04
N THR A 92 -1.29 -1.76 -10.73
CA THR A 92 -1.67 -0.54 -10.02
C THR A 92 -2.52 -0.85 -8.80
N PHE A 93 -2.31 -0.08 -7.73
CA PHE A 93 -3.12 -0.14 -6.53
C PHE A 93 -4.18 0.96 -6.52
N TYR A 94 -5.29 0.69 -5.84
CA TYR A 94 -6.32 1.65 -5.47
C TYR A 94 -6.62 1.50 -3.99
N ARG A 95 -6.64 2.63 -3.26
CA ARG A 95 -6.92 2.62 -1.83
C ARG A 95 -8.40 2.88 -1.57
N HIS A 96 -9.06 1.97 -0.87
CA HIS A 96 -10.47 2.09 -0.53
C HIS A 96 -10.71 1.85 0.96
N THR A 97 -11.91 2.22 1.41
CA THR A 97 -12.44 1.85 2.72
C THR A 97 -13.59 0.87 2.51
N VAL A 98 -13.66 -0.16 3.35
CA VAL A 98 -14.74 -1.14 3.34
C VAL A 98 -15.98 -0.55 3.99
N SER A 99 -17.11 -0.61 3.30
CA SER A 99 -18.42 -0.20 3.80
C SER A 99 -19.15 -1.37 4.47
N SER A 100 -19.20 -2.53 3.81
CA SER A 100 -19.85 -3.74 4.31
C SER A 100 -19.23 -5.01 3.74
N VAL A 101 -19.46 -6.13 4.40
CA VAL A 101 -18.94 -7.44 4.00
C VAL A 101 -20.03 -8.50 4.04
N THR A 102 -19.97 -9.44 3.11
CA THR A 102 -20.72 -10.70 3.13
C THR A 102 -19.74 -11.86 3.03
N ALA A 103 -20.24 -13.10 2.93
CA ALA A 103 -19.38 -14.26 2.71
C ALA A 103 -18.57 -14.12 1.40
N ASP A 104 -19.20 -13.63 0.33
CA ASP A 104 -18.64 -13.69 -1.03
C ASP A 104 -18.29 -12.32 -1.62
N THR A 105 -18.62 -11.23 -0.91
CA THR A 105 -18.40 -9.88 -1.41
C THR A 105 -17.92 -8.91 -0.34
N VAL A 106 -17.17 -7.91 -0.80
CA VAL A 106 -16.79 -6.73 -0.04
C VAL A 106 -17.32 -5.50 -0.78
N THR A 107 -18.13 -4.68 -0.10
CA THR A 107 -18.60 -3.40 -0.64
C THR A 107 -17.70 -2.28 -0.13
N LEU A 108 -17.17 -1.49 -1.04
CA LEU A 108 -16.30 -0.35 -0.77
C LEU A 108 -17.14 0.94 -0.58
N SER A 109 -16.59 1.93 0.10
CA SER A 109 -17.25 3.23 0.29
C SER A 109 -17.28 4.09 -0.98
N ALA A 110 -16.51 3.73 -2.01
CA ALA A 110 -16.45 4.40 -3.30
C ALA A 110 -16.36 3.36 -4.42
N ASN A 111 -16.84 3.74 -5.60
CA ASN A 111 -16.83 2.88 -6.78
C ASN A 111 -15.40 2.60 -7.26
N LEU A 112 -15.21 1.42 -7.82
CA LEU A 112 -13.98 1.01 -8.49
C LEU A 112 -13.73 1.88 -9.72
N SER A 113 -12.48 2.30 -9.91
CA SER A 113 -12.03 2.99 -11.12
C SER A 113 -11.59 2.05 -12.24
N ALA A 114 -11.45 0.75 -11.94
CA ALA A 114 -11.03 -0.28 -12.88
C ALA A 114 -11.91 -1.52 -12.72
N THR A 115 -12.04 -2.31 -13.78
CA THR A 115 -12.68 -3.62 -13.70
C THR A 115 -11.69 -4.60 -13.10
N LEU A 116 -12.11 -5.33 -12.06
CA LEU A 116 -11.31 -6.39 -11.46
C LEU A 116 -11.73 -7.74 -12.00
N VAL A 117 -10.77 -8.65 -12.16
CA VAL A 117 -10.98 -10.02 -12.63
C VAL A 117 -10.36 -11.02 -11.66
N ALA A 118 -10.66 -12.31 -11.84
CA ALA A 118 -10.07 -13.34 -11.01
C ALA A 118 -8.54 -13.34 -11.11
N GLY A 119 -7.86 -13.26 -9.96
CA GLY A 119 -6.40 -13.09 -9.87
C GLY A 119 -5.97 -11.71 -9.35
N ASP A 120 -6.83 -10.70 -9.48
CA ASP A 120 -6.69 -9.45 -8.74
C ASP A 120 -6.88 -9.69 -7.24
N MET A 121 -6.48 -8.72 -6.41
CA MET A 121 -6.40 -8.95 -4.96
C MET A 121 -6.85 -7.76 -4.13
N LEU A 122 -7.43 -8.07 -2.98
CA LEU A 122 -7.62 -7.13 -1.89
C LEU A 122 -6.62 -7.42 -0.78
N ILE A 123 -5.97 -6.37 -0.28
CA ILE A 123 -4.98 -6.42 0.79
C ILE A 123 -5.41 -5.46 1.90
N LYS A 124 -5.69 -6.00 3.08
CA LYS A 124 -6.06 -5.21 4.26
C LYS A 124 -4.86 -4.49 4.87
N ARG A 125 -5.06 -3.25 5.32
CA ARG A 125 -4.05 -2.52 6.11
C ARG A 125 -3.89 -3.17 7.47
N GLY A 126 -2.66 -3.53 7.83
CA GLY A 126 -2.29 -4.09 9.12
C GLY A 126 -1.97 -3.01 10.16
N SER A 127 -1.28 -3.44 11.23
CA SER A 127 -0.78 -2.55 12.27
C SER A 127 0.34 -1.63 11.76
N VAL A 128 0.57 -0.53 12.47
CA VAL A 128 1.75 0.33 12.23
C VAL A 128 3.01 -0.45 12.58
N LEU A 129 3.97 -0.50 11.65
CA LEU A 129 5.27 -1.13 11.85
C LEU A 129 6.36 -0.11 12.21
N GLY A 130 6.19 1.14 11.80
CA GLY A 130 7.13 2.21 12.09
C GLY A 130 6.71 3.53 11.45
N ALA A 131 7.35 4.62 11.87
CA ALA A 131 7.08 5.94 11.33
C ALA A 131 8.34 6.80 11.27
N ILE A 132 8.43 7.65 10.25
CA ILE A 132 9.47 8.66 10.10
C ILE A 132 8.79 10.04 10.19
N PRO A 133 9.03 10.82 11.27
CA PRO A 133 8.51 12.18 11.37
C PRO A 133 9.03 13.04 10.22
N VAL A 134 8.14 13.72 9.51
CA VAL A 134 8.48 14.63 8.39
C VAL A 134 8.34 16.08 8.84
N GLY A 135 7.19 16.45 9.40
CA GLY A 135 6.83 17.82 9.73
C GLY A 135 6.29 18.61 8.53
N ALA A 136 6.06 19.91 8.70
CA ALA A 136 5.58 20.81 7.65
C ALA A 136 6.72 21.25 6.72
N THR A 137 7.36 20.27 6.07
CA THR A 137 8.54 20.47 5.23
C THR A 137 8.69 19.34 4.21
N THR A 138 9.73 19.43 3.38
CA THR A 138 10.28 18.29 2.66
C THR A 138 11.38 17.65 3.50
N LYS A 139 11.28 16.35 3.72
CA LYS A 139 12.29 15.54 4.39
C LYS A 139 12.87 14.51 3.45
N GLU A 140 14.19 14.37 3.52
CA GLU A 140 14.94 13.32 2.87
C GLU A 140 15.58 12.40 3.93
N VAL A 141 15.51 11.10 3.67
CA VAL A 141 16.25 10.07 4.39
C VAL A 141 17.02 9.26 3.36
N ASN A 142 18.34 9.21 3.54
CA ASN A 142 19.23 8.41 2.72
C ASN A 142 20.08 7.51 3.63
N ALA A 143 19.69 6.24 3.71
CA ALA A 143 20.34 5.18 4.48
C ALA A 143 20.86 4.09 3.53
N SER A 144 21.60 4.51 2.49
CA SER A 144 22.19 3.62 1.50
C SER A 144 22.99 2.50 2.18
N GLY A 145 22.67 1.24 1.85
CA GLY A 145 23.38 0.05 2.34
C GLY A 145 22.84 -0.60 3.62
N SER A 146 22.36 0.16 4.60
CA SER A 146 21.77 -0.38 5.84
C SER A 146 20.26 -0.52 5.77
N GLY A 147 19.59 0.41 5.08
CA GLY A 147 18.14 0.55 5.12
C GLY A 147 17.65 1.18 6.44
N PHE A 148 16.55 1.92 6.38
CA PHE A 148 15.91 2.51 7.55
C PHE A 148 14.59 1.81 7.93
N PHE A 149 14.08 0.94 7.06
CA PHE A 149 12.85 0.18 7.28
C PHE A 149 12.92 -1.16 6.53
N CYS A 150 12.44 -2.21 7.18
CA CYS A 150 12.23 -3.52 6.58
C CYS A 150 10.74 -3.88 6.70
N GLY A 151 10.12 -4.23 5.57
CA GLY A 151 8.75 -4.74 5.54
C GLY A 151 8.64 -6.18 6.02
N GLU A 152 7.42 -6.69 5.99
CA GLU A 152 7.13 -8.09 6.32
C GLU A 152 7.43 -9.02 5.13
N THR A 153 7.91 -10.23 5.42
CA THR A 153 8.23 -11.25 4.41
C THR A 153 6.98 -11.64 3.62
N GLY A 154 7.08 -11.58 2.29
CA GLY A 154 6.00 -11.98 1.38
C GLY A 154 4.76 -11.09 1.44
N ARG A 155 4.86 -9.90 2.05
CA ARG A 155 3.78 -8.91 2.13
C ARG A 155 4.09 -7.68 1.30
N ALA A 156 3.04 -6.97 0.92
CA ALA A 156 3.18 -5.69 0.24
C ALA A 156 3.81 -4.64 1.16
N LEU A 157 4.66 -3.80 0.61
CA LEU A 157 5.04 -2.53 1.24
C LEU A 157 3.82 -1.60 1.20
N TRP A 158 3.51 -0.97 2.33
CA TRP A 158 2.47 0.07 2.42
C TRP A 158 2.98 1.22 3.26
N ALA A 159 3.04 2.42 2.67
CA ALA A 159 3.33 3.66 3.40
C ALA A 159 2.27 4.72 3.15
N GLU A 160 1.98 5.53 4.17
CA GLU A 160 1.08 6.68 4.08
C GLU A 160 1.71 7.92 4.71
N LEU A 161 1.36 9.10 4.20
CA LEU A 161 1.76 10.40 4.71
C LEU A 161 0.54 11.30 4.75
N THR A 162 0.32 11.96 5.88
CA THR A 162 -0.77 12.93 6.04
C THR A 162 -0.34 14.35 5.75
N GLY A 163 -1.30 15.17 5.33
CA GLY A 163 -1.18 16.61 5.09
C GLY A 163 -2.44 17.34 5.54
N THR A 164 -2.38 18.66 5.54
CA THR A 164 -3.52 19.55 5.75
C THR A 164 -4.19 19.87 4.41
N SER A 165 -3.41 20.26 3.41
CA SER A 165 -3.86 20.65 2.08
C SER A 165 -2.99 20.14 0.93
N ALA A 166 -1.72 19.82 1.21
CA ALA A 166 -0.81 19.18 0.26
C ALA A 166 0.17 18.23 0.95
N CYS A 167 0.25 17.01 0.46
CA CYS A 167 1.28 16.05 0.85
C CYS A 167 1.63 15.10 -0.30
N LYS A 168 2.88 14.63 -0.30
CA LYS A 168 3.38 13.70 -1.30
C LYS A 168 4.57 12.91 -0.79
N ILE A 169 4.54 11.59 -0.95
CA ILE A 169 5.74 10.77 -0.92
C ILE A 169 6.37 10.88 -2.31
N ASN A 170 7.36 11.76 -2.44
CA ASN A 170 7.97 12.07 -3.73
C ASN A 170 8.75 10.88 -4.28
N ALA A 171 9.43 10.14 -3.41
CA ALA A 171 10.13 8.91 -3.77
C ALA A 171 10.29 8.00 -2.54
N LEU A 172 10.16 6.70 -2.75
CA LEU A 172 10.58 5.65 -1.84
C LEU A 172 11.31 4.58 -2.65
N ALA A 173 12.55 4.27 -2.27
CA ALA A 173 13.38 3.33 -2.98
C ALA A 173 14.18 2.42 -2.04
N GLY A 174 14.60 1.29 -2.56
CA GLY A 174 15.34 0.28 -1.81
C GLY A 174 15.54 -1.00 -2.59
N ASP A 175 15.80 -2.08 -1.86
CA ASP A 175 16.04 -3.41 -2.41
C ASP A 175 15.15 -4.48 -1.76
N PHE A 176 15.28 -5.70 -2.26
CA PHE A 176 14.65 -6.87 -1.68
C PHE A 176 15.70 -7.68 -0.93
N VAL A 177 15.40 -8.02 0.30
CA VAL A 177 16.23 -8.93 1.10
C VAL A 177 15.43 -10.18 1.41
N GLN A 178 16.15 -11.28 1.63
CA GLN A 178 15.51 -12.54 2.03
C GLN A 178 14.84 -12.34 3.40
N GLY A 179 13.61 -12.82 3.49
CA GLY A 179 12.89 -12.94 4.75
C GLY A 179 13.51 -14.03 5.62
N ASP A 180 13.34 -13.86 6.93
CA ASP A 180 13.73 -14.86 7.93
C ASP A 180 12.75 -16.04 7.93
#